data_AF-A0A8H5LZQ7-F1
#
_entry.id   AF-A0A8H5LZQ7-F1
#
_cell.length_a   1.000
_cell.length_b   1.000
_cell.length_c   1.000
_cell.angle_alpha   90.00
_cell.angle_beta   90.00
_cell.angle_gamma   90.00
#
_symmetry.space_group_name_H-M   'P 1'
#
loop_
_entity.id
_entity.type
_entity.pdbx_description
1 polymer ?
#
loop_
_entity_poly.entity_id
_entity_poly.type
_entity_poly.pdbx_seq_one_letter_code
_entity_poly.pdbx_strand_id
1 'polypeptide(L)'
;MKCTVLTLSLSLLPLVFGAEYLVGVGKDETTGKKGIGFDPSVIHPAVGDTIVWEFRSGQHSVVQSTFQNPCTDSGGINTGVHTVSDDLTVDAPGLPRYEVTVNSTDPLWFFDEAGGLCNKGAILAVNPTSTQTAAAFKENAAKEPASPPPSSTTGGSASESDATNAPSETSPGPSSPSNAAGKVAQSGGLLLGALSFLVFGML
;
A
#
# COMPACT_ATOMS: atom_id res chain seq x y z
N MET A 1 -37.02 -52.36 37.40
CA MET A 1 -36.42 -51.68 36.23
C MET A 1 -35.83 -50.37 36.71
N LYS A 2 -34.50 -50.21 36.70
CA LYS A 2 -33.82 -48.98 37.17
C LYS A 2 -33.56 -48.10 35.95
N CYS A 3 -34.16 -46.92 35.92
CA CYS A 3 -34.01 -45.94 34.86
C CYS A 3 -32.79 -45.07 35.18
N THR A 4 -31.67 -45.33 34.51
CA THR A 4 -30.45 -44.53 34.64
C THR A 4 -30.62 -43.29 33.77
N VAL A 5 -30.71 -42.11 34.39
CA VAL A 5 -30.77 -40.82 33.70
C VAL A 5 -29.34 -40.42 33.31
N LEU A 6 -29.06 -40.41 32.01
CA LEU A 6 -27.80 -39.95 31.45
C LEU A 6 -27.84 -38.42 31.30
N THR A 7 -27.19 -37.68 32.18
CA THR A 7 -27.06 -36.22 32.08
C THR A 7 -25.98 -35.87 31.05
N LEU A 8 -26.39 -35.32 29.90
CA LEU A 8 -25.48 -34.82 28.87
C LEU A 8 -24.97 -33.42 29.29
N SER A 9 -23.73 -33.35 29.77
CA SER A 9 -23.05 -32.10 30.09
C SER A 9 -22.57 -31.43 28.79
N LEU A 10 -23.31 -30.44 28.29
CA LEU A 10 -22.88 -29.59 27.18
C LEU A 10 -21.94 -28.50 27.71
N SER A 11 -20.63 -28.71 27.60
CA SER A 11 -19.64 -27.68 27.90
C SER A 11 -19.69 -26.59 26.81
N LEU A 12 -20.20 -25.41 27.13
CA LEU A 12 -19.99 -24.22 26.29
C LEU A 12 -18.50 -23.86 26.36
N LEU A 13 -17.72 -24.24 25.33
CA LEU A 13 -16.44 -23.61 25.13
C LEU A 13 -16.69 -22.16 24.69
N PRO A 14 -16.14 -21.15 25.37
CA PRO A 14 -16.18 -19.79 24.85
C PRO A 14 -15.37 -19.77 23.54
N LEU A 15 -16.05 -19.56 22.41
CA LEU A 15 -15.39 -19.18 21.17
C LEU A 15 -14.87 -17.75 21.37
N VAL A 16 -13.55 -17.62 21.50
CA VAL A 16 -12.88 -16.33 21.33
C VAL A 16 -12.91 -16.03 19.83
N PHE A 17 -13.85 -15.17 19.42
CA PHE A 17 -13.82 -14.58 18.08
C PHE A 17 -12.92 -13.35 18.12
N GLY A 18 -11.95 -13.27 17.21
CA GLY A 18 -11.24 -12.03 16.92
C GLY A 18 -12.17 -11.04 16.20
N ALA A 19 -11.99 -9.75 16.46
CA ALA A 19 -12.69 -8.68 15.75
C ALA A 19 -12.10 -8.49 14.34
N GLU A 20 -12.91 -7.96 13.43
CA GLU A 20 -12.48 -7.58 12.08
C GLU A 20 -12.36 -6.05 11.97
N TYR A 21 -11.21 -5.58 11.50
CA TYR A 21 -10.92 -4.18 11.20
C TYR A 21 -10.88 -3.99 9.69
N LEU A 22 -11.99 -3.54 9.12
CA LEU A 22 -12.07 -3.21 7.70
C LEU A 22 -11.46 -1.82 7.45
N VAL A 23 -10.40 -1.76 6.65
CA VAL A 23 -9.72 -0.54 6.23
C VAL A 23 -9.89 -0.36 4.72
N GLY A 24 -10.58 0.69 4.31
CA GLY A 24 -10.71 1.07 2.90
C GLY A 24 -9.45 1.73 2.39
N VAL A 25 -8.78 1.14 1.38
CA VAL A 25 -7.59 1.71 0.75
C VAL A 25 -8.01 2.49 -0.50
N GLY A 26 -7.56 3.74 -0.64
CA GLY A 26 -8.06 4.65 -1.70
C GLY A 26 -9.35 5.37 -1.33
N LYS A 27 -9.59 5.53 -0.02
CA LYS A 27 -10.77 6.21 0.53
C LYS A 27 -10.33 7.38 1.40
N ASP A 28 -10.91 8.54 1.17
CA ASP A 28 -10.65 9.72 1.98
C ASP A 28 -11.45 9.62 3.29
N GLU A 29 -10.75 9.46 4.41
CA GLU A 29 -11.34 9.27 5.75
C GLU A 29 -12.24 10.45 6.19
N THR A 30 -12.00 11.68 5.69
CA THR A 30 -12.79 12.85 6.09
C THR A 30 -14.14 12.91 5.39
N THR A 31 -14.17 12.52 4.12
CA THR A 31 -15.35 12.64 3.25
C THR A 31 -16.07 11.30 3.04
N GLY A 32 -15.41 10.18 3.33
CA GLY A 32 -15.88 8.82 3.04
C GLY A 32 -15.99 8.52 1.55
N LYS A 33 -15.39 9.34 0.68
CA LYS A 33 -15.46 9.21 -0.78
C LYS A 33 -14.18 8.59 -1.33
N LYS A 34 -14.21 8.27 -2.62
CA LYS A 34 -13.01 7.94 -3.39
C LYS A 34 -11.95 9.01 -3.17
N GLY A 35 -10.72 8.59 -2.93
CA GLY A 35 -9.65 9.51 -2.65
C GLY A 35 -8.34 8.77 -2.48
N ILE A 36 -7.51 9.29 -1.58
CA ILE A 36 -6.22 8.72 -1.26
C ILE A 36 -6.19 8.36 0.22
N GLY A 37 -5.37 7.38 0.59
CA GLY A 37 -5.17 6.99 1.97
C GLY A 37 -6.09 5.88 2.44
N PHE A 38 -6.25 5.83 3.75
CA PHE A 38 -6.84 4.72 4.48
C PHE A 38 -7.98 5.24 5.34
N ASP A 39 -9.11 4.54 5.31
CA ASP A 39 -10.28 4.84 6.12
C ASP A 39 -10.71 3.58 6.90
N PRO A 40 -10.51 3.55 8.23
CA PRO A 40 -9.83 4.56 9.05
C PRO A 40 -8.30 4.58 8.84
N SER A 41 -7.66 5.73 9.10
CA SER A 41 -6.20 5.89 9.00
C SER A 41 -5.44 5.50 10.28
N VAL A 42 -6.19 5.21 11.36
CA VAL A 42 -5.67 4.72 12.63
C VAL A 42 -6.55 3.59 13.16
N ILE A 43 -5.95 2.45 13.48
CA ILE A 43 -6.66 1.32 14.10
C ILE A 43 -5.91 0.78 15.32
N HIS A 44 -6.65 0.13 16.22
CA HIS A 44 -6.10 -0.45 17.45
C HIS A 44 -6.58 -1.91 17.63
N PRO A 45 -6.11 -2.86 16.80
CA PRO A 45 -6.48 -4.26 16.92
C PRO A 45 -5.71 -4.98 18.04
N ALA A 46 -6.37 -5.94 18.69
CA ALA A 46 -5.79 -6.86 19.65
C ALA A 46 -5.22 -8.12 18.97
N VAL A 47 -4.42 -8.90 19.70
CA VAL A 47 -3.95 -10.20 19.21
C VAL A 47 -5.15 -11.13 18.96
N GLY A 48 -5.18 -11.74 17.79
CA GLY A 48 -6.27 -12.60 17.32
C GLY A 48 -7.31 -11.89 16.44
N ASP A 49 -7.30 -10.55 16.39
CA ASP A 49 -8.12 -9.78 15.45
C ASP A 49 -7.58 -9.92 14.01
N THR A 50 -8.40 -9.58 13.02
CA THR A 50 -8.02 -9.56 11.60
C THR A 50 -8.11 -8.14 11.05
N ILE A 51 -7.06 -7.68 10.39
CA ILE A 51 -7.08 -6.47 9.58
C ILE A 51 -7.42 -6.87 8.14
N VAL A 52 -8.45 -6.24 7.58
CA VAL A 52 -8.91 -6.45 6.21
C VAL A 52 -8.72 -5.16 5.45
N TRP A 53 -7.75 -5.13 4.53
CA TRP A 53 -7.61 -4.03 3.59
C TRP A 53 -8.47 -4.31 2.36
N GLU A 54 -9.42 -3.43 2.06
CA GLU A 54 -10.29 -3.55 0.90
C GLU A 54 -10.05 -2.38 -0.07
N PHE A 55 -9.62 -2.69 -1.28
CA PHE A 55 -9.09 -1.70 -2.23
C PHE A 55 -10.22 -1.03 -3.02
N ARG A 56 -10.30 0.30 -2.94
CA ARG A 56 -11.27 1.12 -3.70
C ARG A 56 -10.78 1.38 -5.11
N SER A 57 -11.64 2.00 -5.91
CA SER A 57 -11.32 2.43 -7.28
C SER A 57 -10.03 3.25 -7.33
N GLY A 58 -9.20 2.98 -8.32
CA GLY A 58 -7.88 3.58 -8.46
C GLY A 58 -6.78 2.53 -8.40
N GLN A 59 -5.54 3.01 -8.22
CA GLN A 59 -4.36 2.19 -8.03
C GLN A 59 -3.85 2.43 -6.62
N HIS A 60 -3.87 1.39 -5.80
CA HIS A 60 -3.56 1.49 -4.38
C HIS A 60 -2.81 0.26 -3.89
N SER A 61 -1.93 0.44 -2.92
CA SER A 61 -1.26 -0.67 -2.23
C SER A 61 -1.26 -0.49 -0.72
N VAL A 62 -0.88 -1.56 -0.02
CA VAL A 62 -0.53 -1.54 1.39
C VAL A 62 0.87 -2.10 1.53
N VAL A 63 1.81 -1.22 1.87
CA VAL A 63 3.22 -1.57 2.05
C VAL A 63 3.65 -1.19 3.45
N GLN A 64 4.27 -2.11 4.16
CA GLN A 64 4.78 -1.90 5.50
C GLN A 64 6.05 -1.04 5.44
N SER A 65 6.13 -0.05 6.32
CA SER A 65 7.30 0.79 6.52
C SER A 65 7.73 0.79 7.99
N THR A 66 8.72 1.62 8.29
CA THR A 66 9.06 1.99 9.67
C THR A 66 8.46 3.34 10.01
N PHE A 67 8.34 3.65 11.31
CA PHE A 67 7.89 4.96 11.78
C PHE A 67 8.81 6.10 11.31
N GLN A 68 10.13 5.85 11.28
CA GLN A 68 11.15 6.85 10.93
C GLN A 68 11.30 7.04 9.43
N ASN A 69 11.10 5.97 8.65
CA ASN A 69 11.22 5.99 7.19
C ASN A 69 9.87 5.55 6.58
N PRO A 70 8.84 6.41 6.63
CA PRO A 70 7.64 6.22 5.81
C PRO A 70 8.00 6.20 4.33
N CYS A 71 7.06 5.73 3.51
CA CYS A 71 7.17 5.72 2.04
C CYS A 71 8.32 4.86 1.49
N THR A 72 8.87 3.97 2.32
CA THR A 72 9.92 3.01 1.95
C THR A 72 9.52 1.65 2.50
N ASP A 73 9.55 0.63 1.64
CA ASP A 73 9.25 -0.75 2.04
C ASP A 73 10.29 -1.23 3.07
N SER A 74 9.80 -1.71 4.23
CA SER A 74 10.64 -2.29 5.26
C SER A 74 10.92 -3.79 5.06
N GLY A 75 10.47 -4.39 3.96
CA GLY A 75 10.54 -5.83 3.69
C GLY A 75 9.49 -6.65 4.45
N GLY A 76 8.42 -5.99 4.91
CA GLY A 76 7.34 -6.60 5.67
C GLY A 76 6.16 -7.02 4.78
N ILE A 77 4.94 -6.74 5.24
CA ILE A 77 3.74 -6.90 4.41
C ILE A 77 3.84 -5.96 3.20
N ASN A 78 3.65 -6.51 2.01
CA ASN A 78 3.51 -5.74 0.78
C ASN A 78 2.47 -6.45 -0.10
N THR A 79 1.37 -5.77 -0.40
CA THR A 79 0.28 -6.33 -1.22
C THR A 79 0.56 -6.23 -2.72
N GLY A 80 1.53 -5.42 -3.12
CA GLY A 80 1.63 -4.85 -4.44
C GLY A 80 0.48 -3.89 -4.74
N VAL A 81 0.56 -3.24 -5.90
CA VAL A 81 -0.48 -2.32 -6.38
C VAL A 81 -1.67 -3.12 -6.91
N HIS A 82 -2.83 -2.88 -6.31
CA HIS A 82 -4.13 -3.33 -6.81
C HIS A 82 -4.78 -2.23 -7.65
N THR A 83 -5.25 -2.60 -8.84
CA THR A 83 -5.97 -1.69 -9.75
C THR A 83 -7.45 -2.05 -9.80
N VAL A 84 -8.30 -1.10 -9.44
CA VAL A 84 -9.77 -1.23 -9.45
C VAL A 84 -10.37 -0.15 -10.35
N SER A 85 -11.36 -0.50 -11.17
CA SER A 85 -11.99 0.43 -12.12
C SER A 85 -12.57 1.68 -11.44
N ASP A 86 -12.33 2.84 -12.05
CA ASP A 86 -12.88 4.14 -11.63
C ASP A 86 -14.39 4.28 -11.84
N ASP A 87 -15.03 3.35 -12.55
CA ASP A 87 -16.48 3.37 -12.77
C ASP A 87 -17.28 2.82 -11.57
N LEU A 88 -16.63 2.08 -10.66
CA LEU A 88 -17.28 1.49 -9.50
C LEU A 88 -17.60 2.54 -8.43
N THR A 89 -18.66 2.36 -7.66
CA THR A 89 -18.92 3.21 -6.48
C THR A 89 -17.86 2.97 -5.40
N VAL A 90 -17.70 3.91 -4.47
CA VAL A 90 -16.65 3.85 -3.42
C VAL A 90 -16.69 2.57 -2.60
N ASP A 91 -17.87 2.05 -2.26
CA ASP A 91 -18.04 0.82 -1.47
C ASP A 91 -18.81 -0.23 -2.31
N ALA A 92 -18.43 -0.38 -3.58
CA ALA A 92 -18.96 -1.44 -4.43
C ALA A 92 -18.72 -2.83 -3.78
N PRO A 93 -19.63 -3.80 -3.97
CA PRO A 93 -19.42 -5.15 -3.45
C PRO A 93 -18.32 -5.88 -4.24
N GLY A 94 -17.61 -6.81 -3.58
CA GLY A 94 -16.65 -7.70 -4.23
C GLY A 94 -15.31 -7.02 -4.60
N LEU A 95 -14.97 -5.92 -3.94
CA LEU A 95 -13.68 -5.28 -4.09
C LEU A 95 -12.53 -6.22 -3.63
N PRO A 96 -11.32 -6.08 -4.20
CA PRO A 96 -10.17 -6.88 -3.77
C PRO A 96 -9.89 -6.69 -2.28
N ARG A 97 -9.50 -7.77 -1.61
CA ARG A 97 -9.17 -7.77 -0.19
C ARG A 97 -7.83 -8.43 0.09
N TYR A 98 -7.14 -7.93 1.10
CA TYR A 98 -5.98 -8.56 1.71
C TYR A 98 -6.21 -8.63 3.22
N GLU A 99 -5.96 -9.78 3.83
CA GLU A 99 -6.33 -10.06 5.21
C GLU A 99 -5.11 -10.54 6.00
N VAL A 100 -4.90 -9.99 7.20
CA VAL A 100 -3.83 -10.39 8.11
C VAL A 100 -4.37 -10.52 9.52
N THR A 101 -4.11 -11.68 10.13
CA THR A 101 -4.34 -11.90 11.56
C THR A 101 -3.26 -11.22 12.38
N VAL A 102 -3.68 -10.48 13.40
CA VAL A 102 -2.82 -9.74 14.31
C VAL A 102 -2.19 -10.70 15.32
N ASN A 103 -0.87 -10.82 15.26
CA ASN A 103 -0.09 -11.70 16.15
C ASN A 103 0.65 -10.93 17.27
N SER A 104 0.73 -9.60 17.17
CA SER A 104 1.33 -8.71 18.17
C SER A 104 0.60 -7.38 18.20
N THR A 105 0.62 -6.70 19.35
CA THR A 105 0.12 -5.32 19.51
C THR A 105 1.21 -4.26 19.30
N ASP A 106 2.39 -4.66 18.81
CA ASP A 106 3.44 -3.69 18.47
C ASP A 106 2.97 -2.72 17.38
N PRO A 107 3.45 -1.45 17.37
CA PRO A 107 3.05 -0.49 16.37
C PRO A 107 3.49 -0.91 14.96
N LEU A 108 2.56 -0.92 14.01
CA LEU A 108 2.83 -1.16 12.60
C LEU A 108 2.45 0.07 11.77
N TRP A 109 3.22 0.29 10.71
CA TRP A 109 3.16 1.50 9.90
C TRP A 109 3.05 1.10 8.44
N PHE A 110 2.06 1.62 7.74
CA PHE A 110 1.82 1.28 6.35
C PHE A 110 1.64 2.53 5.51
N PHE A 111 1.89 2.38 4.20
CA PHE A 111 1.68 3.43 3.22
C PHE A 111 1.17 2.85 1.89
N ASP A 112 0.62 3.74 1.08
CA ASP A 112 0.30 3.48 -0.32
C ASP A 112 1.45 3.94 -1.21
N GLU A 113 2.07 2.99 -1.93
CA GLU A 113 3.23 3.25 -2.79
C GLU A 113 2.83 3.85 -4.14
N ALA A 114 1.56 3.74 -4.54
CA ALA A 114 1.10 4.16 -5.84
C ALA A 114 1.30 5.66 -6.04
N GLY A 115 1.88 6.08 -7.18
CA GLY A 115 1.89 7.48 -7.64
C GLY A 115 2.37 8.54 -6.64
N GLY A 116 3.22 8.16 -5.67
CA GLY A 116 3.68 9.05 -4.60
C GLY A 116 2.58 9.48 -3.62
N LEU A 117 1.52 8.68 -3.45
CA LEU A 117 0.41 8.96 -2.54
C LEU A 117 0.84 9.00 -1.07
N CYS A 118 1.86 8.24 -0.67
CA CYS A 118 2.41 8.30 0.67
C CYS A 118 2.79 9.72 1.11
N ASN A 119 3.53 10.47 0.29
CA ASN A 119 3.95 11.85 0.59
C ASN A 119 2.76 12.83 0.67
N LYS A 120 1.59 12.43 0.18
CA LYS A 120 0.33 13.18 0.27
C LYS A 120 -0.52 12.78 1.47
N GLY A 121 -0.01 11.88 2.32
CA GLY A 121 -0.67 11.43 3.54
C GLY A 121 -1.42 10.11 3.40
N ALA A 122 -1.19 9.33 2.35
CA ALA A 122 -1.72 7.97 2.24
C ALA A 122 -0.93 7.00 3.13
N ILE A 123 -1.20 7.06 4.42
CA ILE A 123 -0.55 6.31 5.48
C ILE A 123 -1.57 5.72 6.47
N LEU A 124 -1.21 4.61 7.09
CA LEU A 124 -2.00 3.94 8.12
C LEU A 124 -1.12 3.65 9.34
N ALA A 125 -1.63 3.99 10.52
CA ALA A 125 -1.02 3.67 11.81
C ALA A 125 -1.82 2.58 12.51
N VAL A 126 -1.18 1.45 12.83
CA VAL A 126 -1.78 0.35 13.58
C VAL A 126 -1.14 0.32 14.96
N ASN A 127 -1.95 0.36 16.01
CA ASN A 127 -1.49 0.41 17.40
C ASN A 127 -0.42 1.50 17.68
N PRO A 128 -0.63 2.77 17.25
CA PRO A 128 0.32 3.85 17.58
C PRO A 128 0.43 4.05 19.10
N THR A 129 1.57 4.58 19.54
CA THR A 129 1.83 4.86 20.96
C THR A 129 1.74 6.35 21.25
N SER A 130 1.84 6.72 22.53
CA SER A 130 1.93 8.13 22.94
C SER A 130 3.19 8.85 22.43
N THR A 131 4.27 8.10 22.12
CA THR A 131 5.53 8.65 21.60
C THR A 131 5.68 8.50 20.09
N GLN A 132 5.05 7.48 19.51
CA GLN A 132 4.95 7.27 18.07
C GLN A 132 3.49 7.44 17.65
N THR A 133 3.10 8.68 17.36
CA THR A 133 1.71 9.03 17.04
C THR A 133 1.45 8.98 15.54
N ALA A 134 0.19 8.77 15.14
CA ALA A 134 -0.22 8.86 13.74
C ALA A 134 0.07 10.25 13.13
N ALA A 135 -0.06 11.33 13.92
CA ALA A 135 0.27 12.68 13.49
C ALA A 135 1.76 12.83 13.18
N ALA A 136 2.64 12.33 14.05
CA ALA A 136 4.08 12.36 13.82
C ALA A 136 4.49 11.47 12.63
N PHE A 137 3.80 10.34 12.42
CA PHE A 137 4.02 9.51 11.22
C PHE A 137 3.63 10.25 9.94
N LYS A 138 2.51 10.99 9.94
CA LYS A 138 2.10 11.86 8.83
C LYS A 138 3.12 12.95 8.53
N GLU A 139 3.67 13.58 9.57
CA GLU A 139 4.74 14.58 9.44
C GLU A 139 6.03 13.98 8.88
N ASN A 140 6.37 12.74 9.25
CA ASN A 140 7.51 12.03 8.68
C ASN A 140 7.27 11.70 7.20
N ALA A 141 6.05 11.30 6.82
CA ALA A 141 5.70 10.96 5.44
C ALA A 141 5.71 12.16 4.51
N ALA A 142 5.44 13.36 5.03
CA ALA A 142 5.52 14.59 4.24
C ALA A 142 6.96 15.03 3.90
N LYS A 143 7.98 14.39 4.51
CA LYS A 143 9.39 14.69 4.23
C LYS A 143 9.87 13.84 3.05
N GLU A 144 10.71 14.43 2.21
CA GLU A 144 11.45 13.67 1.19
C GLU A 144 12.25 12.53 1.85
N PRO A 145 12.43 11.38 1.17
CA PRO A 145 13.17 10.24 1.72
C PRO A 145 14.54 10.71 2.22
N ALA A 146 14.85 10.46 3.48
CA ALA A 146 16.22 10.60 3.94
C ALA A 146 17.08 9.66 3.07
N SER A 147 18.10 10.20 2.39
CA SER A 147 19.08 9.35 1.69
C SER A 147 19.52 8.23 2.62
N PRO A 148 19.58 6.98 2.15
CA PRO A 148 20.06 5.89 2.99
C PRO A 148 21.44 6.25 3.53
N PRO A 149 21.75 5.96 4.81
CA PRO A 149 23.08 6.17 5.34
C PRO A 149 24.07 5.37 4.48
N PRO A 150 25.27 5.91 4.18
CA PRO A 150 26.27 5.15 3.45
C PRO A 150 26.58 3.88 4.23
N SER A 151 26.42 2.73 3.57
CA SER A 151 26.81 1.43 4.11
C SER A 151 28.28 1.49 4.51
N SER A 152 28.57 1.62 5.81
CA SER A 152 29.93 1.49 6.32
C SER A 152 30.31 0.02 6.28
N THR A 153 30.89 -0.43 5.17
CA THR A 153 31.61 -1.70 5.10
C THR A 153 32.86 -1.56 5.97
N THR A 154 32.74 -1.89 7.25
CA THR A 154 33.89 -2.15 8.13
C THR A 154 34.26 -3.62 7.97
N GLY A 155 35.12 -3.92 7.00
CA GLY A 155 35.80 -5.20 6.86
C GLY A 155 37.30 -4.99 6.99
N GLY A 156 37.88 -5.35 8.14
CA GLY A 156 39.30 -5.28 8.42
C GLY A 156 40.13 -6.32 7.65
N SER A 157 41.40 -5.97 7.43
CA SER A 157 42.45 -6.71 6.71
C SER A 157 42.78 -8.12 7.20
N ALA A 158 43.19 -8.97 6.24
CA ALA A 158 44.33 -9.92 6.20
C ALA A 158 44.01 -11.00 5.13
N SER A 159 44.87 -11.51 4.24
CA SER A 159 46.31 -11.43 3.96
C SER A 159 46.56 -11.81 2.50
N GLU A 160 47.77 -11.50 2.01
CA GLU A 160 48.34 -11.86 0.70
C GLU A 160 48.20 -13.34 0.30
N SER A 161 48.07 -13.58 -1.00
CA SER A 161 48.86 -14.58 -1.73
C SER A 161 48.88 -14.24 -3.22
N ASP A 162 50.09 -14.04 -3.72
CA ASP A 162 50.47 -13.77 -5.10
C ASP A 162 50.44 -15.07 -5.94
N ALA A 163 49.93 -14.99 -7.17
CA ALA A 163 50.18 -15.96 -8.25
C ALA A 163 49.75 -15.39 -9.61
N THR A 164 50.76 -15.02 -10.38
CA THR A 164 50.75 -14.58 -11.78
C THR A 164 50.37 -15.71 -12.74
N ASN A 165 49.46 -15.45 -13.70
CA ASN A 165 49.64 -15.68 -15.14
C ASN A 165 48.40 -15.32 -15.97
N ALA A 166 48.63 -14.56 -17.04
CA ALA A 166 47.68 -14.02 -18.03
C ALA A 166 47.42 -15.04 -19.18
N PRO A 167 46.89 -14.62 -20.35
CA PRO A 167 45.53 -14.16 -20.69
C PRO A 167 44.90 -15.03 -21.82
N SER A 168 43.58 -14.94 -22.07
CA SER A 168 42.85 -15.41 -23.29
C SER A 168 41.33 -15.37 -23.00
N GLU A 169 40.37 -14.96 -23.84
CA GLU A 169 40.32 -14.40 -25.19
C GLU A 169 39.09 -13.47 -25.26
N THR A 170 39.20 -12.35 -25.97
CA THR A 170 38.06 -11.49 -26.35
C THR A 170 37.65 -11.86 -27.77
N SER A 171 36.42 -12.35 -27.94
CA SER A 171 35.77 -12.40 -29.26
C SER A 171 34.67 -11.34 -29.34
N PRO A 172 34.67 -10.50 -30.39
CA PRO A 172 33.64 -9.49 -30.64
C PRO A 172 32.53 -10.05 -31.53
N GLY A 173 31.31 -9.56 -31.37
CA GLY A 173 30.22 -9.84 -32.30
C GLY A 173 29.12 -8.78 -32.27
N PRO A 174 28.54 -8.39 -33.43
CA PRO A 174 28.05 -7.03 -33.67
C PRO A 174 26.51 -6.95 -33.82
N SER A 175 25.93 -5.77 -33.69
CA SER A 175 24.78 -5.33 -34.51
C SER A 175 24.49 -3.84 -34.35
N SER A 176 24.45 -3.15 -35.49
CA SER A 176 24.14 -1.74 -35.68
C SER A 176 22.61 -1.50 -35.78
N PRO A 177 22.14 -0.36 -36.32
CA PRO A 177 21.41 0.67 -35.59
C PRO A 177 19.90 0.68 -35.91
N SER A 178 19.11 1.43 -35.15
CA SER A 178 17.78 1.85 -35.61
C SER A 178 17.55 3.33 -35.29
N ASN A 179 17.63 4.12 -36.35
CA ASN A 179 17.01 5.43 -36.44
C ASN A 179 15.50 5.25 -36.70
N ALA A 180 14.77 6.32 -36.36
CA ALA A 180 13.46 6.74 -36.86
C ALA A 180 12.24 6.50 -35.96
N ALA A 181 11.70 7.62 -35.47
CA ALA A 181 10.28 8.03 -35.44
C ALA A 181 10.10 8.95 -34.22
N GLY A 182 9.55 10.15 -34.26
CA GLY A 182 8.96 10.98 -35.29
C GLY A 182 8.41 12.20 -34.55
N LYS A 183 8.82 13.42 -34.90
CA LYS A 183 8.20 14.64 -34.39
C LYS A 183 7.34 15.21 -35.52
N VAL A 184 6.05 14.88 -35.50
CA VAL A 184 5.06 15.57 -36.32
C VAL A 184 4.66 16.84 -35.60
N ALA A 185 4.82 17.93 -36.32
CA ALA A 185 4.57 19.29 -35.89
C ALA A 185 3.08 19.59 -35.73
N GLN A 186 2.86 20.52 -34.81
CA GLN A 186 1.63 21.17 -34.42
C GLN A 186 1.12 22.14 -35.51
N SER A 187 -0.14 22.01 -35.89
CA SER A 187 -1.00 23.04 -36.49
C SER A 187 -2.42 22.73 -36.03
N GLY A 188 -3.15 23.60 -35.33
CA GLY A 188 -3.54 24.95 -35.73
C GLY A 188 -4.95 24.86 -36.34
N GLY A 189 -5.99 25.21 -35.58
CA GLY A 189 -7.37 25.10 -36.07
C GLY A 189 -8.44 25.53 -35.08
N LEU A 190 -8.53 26.85 -34.86
CA LEU A 190 -9.67 27.59 -34.32
C LEU A 190 -10.87 27.44 -35.30
N LEU A 191 -12.13 27.30 -34.84
CA LEU A 191 -13.33 27.98 -35.40
C LEU A 191 -14.67 27.43 -34.83
N LEU A 192 -15.37 28.32 -34.10
CA LEU A 192 -16.79 28.74 -34.24
C LEU A 192 -17.98 27.74 -34.21
N GLY A 193 -18.94 28.11 -33.34
CA GLY A 193 -20.39 27.96 -33.54
C GLY A 193 -20.99 26.68 -32.94
N ALA A 194 -22.17 26.65 -32.32
CA ALA A 194 -23.25 27.62 -32.28
C ALA A 194 -24.17 27.34 -31.08
N LEU A 195 -24.93 28.36 -30.71
CA LEU A 195 -26.05 28.34 -29.77
C LEU A 195 -27.11 27.29 -30.15
N SER A 196 -27.72 26.66 -29.16
CA SER A 196 -29.15 26.36 -29.19
C SER A 196 -29.72 26.33 -27.78
N PHE A 197 -30.50 27.38 -27.50
CA PHE A 197 -31.57 27.35 -26.52
C PHE A 197 -32.64 26.37 -27.01
N LEU A 198 -33.11 25.48 -26.15
CA LEU A 198 -34.49 25.01 -26.21
C LEU A 198 -35.03 24.83 -24.80
N VAL A 199 -35.92 25.77 -24.47
CA VAL A 199 -36.87 25.74 -23.37
C VAL A 199 -38.01 24.79 -23.74
N PHE A 200 -38.38 23.89 -22.83
CA PHE A 200 -39.72 23.36 -22.56
C PHE A 200 -39.57 22.59 -21.23
N GLY A 201 -40.29 22.82 -20.14
CA GLY A 201 -41.65 23.31 -19.96
C GLY A 201 -42.31 22.36 -18.97
N MET A 202 -42.69 22.90 -17.81
CA MET A 202 -43.62 22.38 -16.78
C MET A 202 -44.15 20.94 -16.91
N LEU A 203 -43.86 20.09 -15.91
CA LEU A 203 -44.81 19.70 -14.86
C LEU A 203 -44.04 19.18 -13.63
#